data_AF-K2C7M3-F1
#
_entry.id   AF-K2C7M3-F1
#
_cell.length_a   1.000
_cell.length_b   1.000
_cell.length_c   1.000
_cell.angle_alpha   90.00
_cell.angle_beta   90.00
_cell.angle_gamma   90.00
#
_symmetry.space_group_name_H-M   'P 1'
#
loop_
_entity.id
_entity.type
_entity.pdbx_description
1 polymer ?
#
loop_
_entity_poly.entity_id
_entity_poly.type
_entity_poly.pdbx_seq_one_letter_code
_entity_poly.pdbx_strand_id
1 'polypeptide(L)'
;MTTTVRFKLSGLRILLIVLLFVAFAPQAFAQRNVCNECQAINQPDSIKCKDCLTPLNKCLDCETENPADLDFCSKCNAPLAEMRVLGSIDKQTRDDLKLGQSERAVIDKELMKIAYLLEKKPEQAEKLIYQRSRLLNRMEFHAREAESWREFLEKFPDSKKKSSARAFLSEALRKWAYLFYQQKELDSALATLKEATETNRMNPEAWSWLARIQYETGKKKEAGESYMKALEARPGDKTAMHFLRQLRVDIPDQLRKPAQK
;
A
#
# COMPACT_ATOMS: atom_id res chain seq x y z
N MET A 1 1.01 -21.78 73.98
CA MET A 1 -0.17 -21.71 73.07
C MET A 1 0.10 -20.62 72.05
N THR A 2 0.51 -20.97 70.84
CA THR A 2 0.70 -20.02 69.73
C THR A 2 -0.08 -20.55 68.53
N THR A 3 -1.27 -20.00 68.33
CA THR A 3 -2.16 -20.26 67.19
C THR A 3 -1.60 -19.52 65.97
N THR A 4 -0.98 -20.26 65.06
CA THR A 4 -0.59 -19.73 63.75
C THR A 4 -1.80 -19.75 62.82
N VAL A 5 -2.37 -18.58 62.56
CA VAL A 5 -3.41 -18.38 61.55
C VAL A 5 -2.78 -18.58 60.17
N ARG A 6 -3.07 -19.70 59.52
CA ARG A 6 -2.73 -19.93 58.10
C ARG A 6 -3.63 -19.08 57.21
N PHE A 7 -3.15 -17.91 56.79
CA PHE A 7 -3.74 -17.18 55.68
C PHE A 7 -3.56 -17.98 54.38
N LYS A 8 -4.66 -18.39 53.75
CA LYS A 8 -4.65 -19.09 52.45
C LYS A 8 -4.12 -18.13 51.37
N LEU A 9 -2.84 -18.27 51.01
CA LEU A 9 -2.17 -17.58 49.90
C LEU A 9 -2.86 -17.75 48.53
N SER A 10 -3.82 -18.66 48.40
CA SER A 10 -4.56 -18.90 47.17
C SER A 10 -5.48 -17.74 46.79
N GLY A 11 -6.09 -17.04 47.76
CA GLY A 11 -6.99 -15.92 47.49
C GLY A 11 -6.27 -14.70 46.94
N LEU A 12 -5.09 -14.40 47.48
CA LEU A 12 -4.30 -13.23 47.09
C LEU A 12 -3.70 -13.38 45.67
N ARG A 13 -3.29 -14.60 45.29
CA ARG A 13 -2.82 -14.90 43.93
C ARG A 13 -3.93 -14.79 42.89
N ILE A 14 -5.14 -15.26 43.20
CA ILE A 14 -6.29 -15.13 42.29
C ILE A 14 -6.67 -13.65 42.15
N LEU A 15 -6.70 -12.88 43.26
CA LEU A 15 -7.00 -11.45 43.22
C LEU A 15 -5.96 -10.66 42.40
N LEU A 16 -4.68 -10.98 42.53
CA LEU A 16 -3.59 -10.38 41.74
C LEU A 16 -3.67 -10.73 40.26
N ILE A 17 -4.01 -11.98 39.90
CA ILE A 17 -4.19 -12.40 38.50
C ILE A 17 -5.40 -11.71 37.87
N VAL A 18 -6.49 -11.54 38.61
CA VAL A 18 -7.69 -10.79 38.14
C VAL A 18 -7.36 -9.30 37.98
N LEU A 19 -6.66 -8.68 38.93
CA LEU A 19 -6.22 -7.28 38.83
C LEU A 19 -5.21 -7.06 37.68
N LEU A 20 -4.32 -8.02 37.41
CA LEU A 20 -3.43 -7.99 36.25
C LEU A 20 -4.20 -8.16 34.93
N PHE A 21 -5.24 -8.99 34.88
CA PHE A 21 -6.10 -9.12 33.70
C PHE A 21 -6.91 -7.86 33.40
N VAL A 22 -7.35 -7.12 34.43
CA VAL A 22 -8.07 -5.85 34.27
C VAL A 22 -7.11 -4.70 33.90
N ALA A 23 -5.86 -4.72 34.40
CA ALA A 23 -4.85 -3.70 34.08
C ALA A 23 -4.16 -3.90 32.72
N PHE A 24 -4.17 -5.11 32.15
CA PHE A 24 -3.62 -5.44 30.83
C PHE A 24 -4.69 -5.78 29.78
N ALA A 25 -5.98 -5.57 30.09
CA ALA A 25 -6.97 -5.50 29.02
C ALA A 25 -6.58 -4.30 28.15
N PRO A 26 -6.29 -4.48 26.85
CA PRO A 26 -5.96 -3.37 25.98
C PRO A 26 -7.15 -2.41 25.97
N GLN A 27 -7.00 -1.28 26.68
CA GLN A 27 -7.99 -0.19 26.69
C GLN A 27 -8.14 0.49 25.31
N ALA A 28 -7.49 -0.07 24.28
CA ALA A 28 -7.59 0.34 22.89
C ALA A 28 -8.70 -0.40 22.10
N PHE A 29 -9.58 -1.16 22.75
CA PHE A 29 -10.86 -1.52 22.12
C PHE A 29 -11.86 -0.41 22.35
N ALA A 30 -11.98 0.51 21.38
CA ALA A 30 -13.23 1.23 21.19
C ALA A 30 -14.32 0.16 21.00
N GLN A 31 -15.10 -0.09 22.06
CA GLN A 31 -16.23 -1.00 22.01
C GLN A 31 -17.19 -0.46 20.97
N ARG A 32 -17.25 -1.09 19.80
CA ARG A 32 -17.98 -0.59 18.61
C ARG A 32 -19.47 -0.37 18.89
N ASN A 33 -19.99 -1.03 19.91
CA ASN A 33 -21.37 -1.01 20.39
C ASN A 33 -21.61 0.00 21.54
N VAL A 34 -20.64 0.85 21.89
CA VAL A 34 -20.84 1.94 22.86
C VAL A 34 -21.29 3.20 22.12
N CYS A 35 -22.40 3.79 22.55
CA CYS A 35 -22.90 5.04 21.99
C CYS A 35 -21.98 6.20 22.37
N ASN A 36 -21.56 6.99 21.39
CA ASN A 36 -20.72 8.17 21.60
C ASN A 36 -21.42 9.30 22.37
N GLU A 37 -22.75 9.41 22.27
CA GLU A 37 -23.53 10.48 22.93
C GLU A 37 -23.81 10.18 24.41
N CYS A 38 -24.33 8.99 24.72
CA CYS A 38 -24.79 8.66 26.07
C CYS A 38 -24.01 7.54 26.77
N GLN A 39 -22.97 6.99 26.12
CA GLN A 39 -22.10 5.92 26.65
C GLN A 39 -22.82 4.59 26.94
N ALA A 40 -24.06 4.42 26.49
CA ALA A 40 -24.80 3.17 26.62
C ALA A 40 -24.14 2.04 25.82
N ILE A 41 -24.06 0.85 26.42
CA ILE A 41 -23.62 -0.39 25.77
C ILE A 41 -24.82 -1.05 25.08
N ASN A 42 -24.70 -1.32 23.79
CA ASN A 42 -25.74 -1.89 22.92
C ASN A 42 -25.38 -3.32 22.49
N GLN A 43 -26.30 -4.02 21.82
CA GLN A 43 -25.95 -5.29 21.20
C GLN A 43 -25.05 -5.04 19.98
N PRO A 44 -24.12 -5.97 19.64
CA PRO A 44 -23.21 -5.78 18.51
C PRO A 44 -23.92 -5.56 17.16
N ASP A 45 -25.08 -6.17 16.96
CA ASP A 45 -25.90 -6.06 15.75
C ASP A 45 -26.85 -4.84 15.76
N SER A 46 -26.84 -4.05 16.84
CA SER A 46 -27.69 -2.85 16.94
C SER A 46 -27.26 -1.77 15.95
N ILE A 47 -28.23 -1.18 15.25
CA ILE A 47 -28.01 -0.07 14.32
C ILE A 47 -28.04 1.28 15.06
N LYS A 48 -28.94 1.42 16.03
CA LYS A 48 -29.14 2.62 16.84
C LYS A 48 -28.96 2.32 18.32
N CYS A 49 -28.56 3.33 19.07
CA CYS A 49 -28.49 3.25 20.52
C CYS A 49 -29.87 2.98 21.12
N LYS A 50 -29.96 2.05 22.05
CA LYS A 50 -31.20 1.71 22.77
C LYS A 50 -31.75 2.87 23.62
N ASP A 51 -30.89 3.77 24.11
CA ASP A 51 -31.25 4.82 25.06
C ASP A 51 -31.52 6.18 24.39
N CYS A 52 -30.74 6.56 23.38
CA CYS A 52 -30.85 7.88 22.72
C CYS A 52 -31.12 7.83 21.21
N LEU A 53 -31.26 6.63 20.62
CA LEU A 53 -31.53 6.41 19.19
C LEU A 53 -30.43 6.91 18.22
N THR A 54 -29.30 7.41 18.72
CA THR A 54 -28.15 7.79 17.88
C THR A 54 -27.65 6.59 17.08
N PRO A 55 -27.41 6.72 15.76
CA PRO A 55 -26.81 5.65 14.96
C PRO A 55 -25.43 5.28 15.47
N LEU A 56 -25.18 3.99 15.71
CA LEU A 56 -23.93 3.52 16.29
C LEU A 56 -22.79 3.43 15.26
N ASN A 57 -23.14 3.28 13.98
CA ASN A 57 -22.17 3.03 12.91
C ASN A 57 -22.63 3.65 11.58
N LYS A 58 -22.75 4.98 11.55
CA LYS A 58 -23.18 5.73 10.37
C LYS A 58 -22.04 5.89 9.37
N CYS A 59 -22.29 5.51 8.12
CA CYS A 59 -21.37 5.75 7.01
C CYS A 59 -21.38 7.25 6.64
N LEU A 60 -20.23 7.89 6.65
CA LEU A 60 -20.10 9.31 6.30
C LEU A 60 -20.09 9.56 4.78
N ASP A 61 -19.88 8.52 3.96
CA ASP A 61 -19.88 8.66 2.50
C ASP A 61 -21.29 8.57 1.88
N CYS A 62 -22.18 7.76 2.46
CA CYS A 62 -23.49 7.47 1.87
C CYS A 62 -24.66 7.49 2.88
N GLU A 63 -24.38 7.92 4.10
CA GLU A 63 -25.32 8.11 5.21
C GLU A 63 -26.02 6.85 5.72
N THR A 64 -25.71 5.68 5.16
CA THR A 64 -26.26 4.40 5.61
C THR A 64 -25.86 4.13 7.07
N GLU A 65 -26.85 3.88 7.91
CA GLU A 65 -26.68 3.39 9.27
C GLU A 65 -26.44 1.88 9.21
N ASN A 66 -25.40 1.40 9.88
CA ASN A 66 -25.00 0.00 9.87
C ASN A 66 -25.11 -0.58 11.28
N PRO A 67 -25.25 -1.91 11.42
CA PRO A 67 -24.99 -2.58 12.69
C PRO A 67 -23.62 -2.22 13.25
N ALA A 68 -23.51 -2.13 14.57
CA ALA A 68 -22.31 -1.68 15.27
C ALA A 68 -21.09 -2.59 15.04
N ASP A 69 -21.31 -3.88 14.78
CA ASP A 69 -20.28 -4.88 14.55
C ASP A 69 -19.66 -4.84 13.14
N LEU A 70 -20.30 -4.19 12.16
CA LEU A 70 -19.79 -4.13 10.79
C LEU A 70 -18.53 -3.25 10.66
N ASP A 71 -17.54 -3.80 9.95
CA ASP A 71 -16.32 -3.11 9.54
C ASP A 71 -16.46 -2.32 8.24
N PHE A 72 -17.41 -2.71 7.38
CA PHE A 72 -17.63 -2.08 6.08
C PHE A 72 -19.12 -1.74 5.90
N CYS A 73 -19.38 -0.61 5.25
CA CYS A 73 -20.74 -0.16 4.98
C CYS A 73 -21.47 -1.16 4.08
N SER A 74 -22.66 -1.57 4.49
CA SER A 74 -23.51 -2.52 3.76
C SER A 74 -23.92 -2.03 2.35
N LYS A 75 -23.97 -0.70 2.16
CA LYS A 75 -24.35 -0.07 0.88
C LYS A 75 -23.15 0.21 -0.03
N CYS A 76 -22.14 0.92 0.47
CA CYS A 76 -21.04 1.43 -0.36
C CYS A 76 -19.70 0.71 -0.17
N ASN A 77 -19.62 -0.21 0.80
CA ASN A 77 -18.39 -0.95 1.17
C ASN A 77 -17.23 -0.06 1.65
N ALA A 78 -17.50 1.19 2.04
CA ALA A 78 -16.48 2.02 2.67
C ALA A 78 -16.14 1.48 4.09
N PRO A 79 -14.87 1.54 4.53
CA PRO A 79 -14.49 1.12 5.86
C PRO A 79 -15.12 2.04 6.91
N LEU A 80 -15.76 1.45 7.92
CA LEU A 80 -16.51 2.16 8.95
C LEU A 80 -15.67 2.54 10.16
N ALA A 81 -14.49 1.92 10.34
CA ALA A 81 -13.62 2.19 11.48
C ALA A 81 -13.20 3.67 11.56
N GLU A 82 -12.71 4.24 10.46
CA GLU A 82 -12.37 5.65 10.37
C GLU A 82 -13.62 6.54 10.53
N MET A 83 -14.75 6.13 9.94
CA MET A 83 -16.01 6.87 10.01
C MET A 83 -16.58 6.96 11.42
N ARG A 84 -16.39 5.94 12.27
CA ARG A 84 -16.77 5.99 13.68
C ARG A 84 -15.98 7.03 14.46
N VAL A 85 -14.68 7.17 14.16
CA VAL A 85 -13.82 8.20 14.78
C VAL A 85 -14.18 9.58 14.26
N LEU A 86 -14.36 9.74 12.94
CA LEU A 86 -14.77 11.02 12.37
C LEU A 86 -16.19 11.41 12.80
N GLY A 87 -17.08 10.44 12.99
CA GLY A 87 -18.46 10.65 13.41
C GLY A 87 -18.60 11.26 14.81
N SER A 88 -17.61 11.11 15.69
CA SER A 88 -17.59 11.76 17.00
C SER A 88 -17.14 13.22 16.96
N ILE A 89 -16.71 13.71 15.79
CA ILE A 89 -16.30 15.08 15.56
C ILE A 89 -17.42 15.80 14.81
N ASP A 90 -17.80 16.98 15.31
CA ASP A 90 -18.84 17.78 14.69
C ASP A 90 -18.50 18.08 13.22
N LYS A 91 -19.55 18.14 12.38
CA LYS A 91 -19.38 18.24 10.93
C LYS A 91 -18.62 19.52 10.53
N GLN A 92 -18.88 20.63 11.20
CA GLN A 92 -18.23 21.91 10.88
C GLN A 92 -16.73 21.82 11.11
N THR A 93 -16.30 21.32 12.27
CA THR A 93 -14.88 21.09 12.58
C THR A 93 -14.24 20.12 11.60
N ARG A 94 -14.92 19.04 11.20
CA ARG A 94 -14.38 18.11 10.19
C ARG A 94 -14.15 18.78 8.84
N ASP A 95 -15.09 19.62 8.43
CA ASP A 95 -15.02 20.33 7.15
C ASP A 95 -13.93 21.42 7.18
N ASP A 96 -13.85 22.20 8.25
CA ASP A 96 -12.88 23.26 8.43
C ASP A 96 -11.44 22.72 8.51
N LEU A 97 -11.25 21.60 9.21
CA LEU A 97 -9.95 20.93 9.33
C LEU A 97 -9.68 19.91 8.21
N LYS A 98 -10.64 19.70 7.30
CA LYS A 98 -10.56 18.75 6.18
C LYS A 98 -10.18 17.33 6.62
N LEU A 99 -10.74 16.88 7.75
CA LEU A 99 -10.43 15.57 8.33
C LEU A 99 -10.89 14.45 7.40
N GLY A 100 -9.98 13.53 7.06
CA GLY A 100 -10.24 12.45 6.11
C GLY A 100 -10.29 12.87 4.63
N GLN A 101 -10.00 14.14 4.32
CA GLN A 101 -10.10 14.68 2.95
C GLN A 101 -8.74 14.84 2.25
N SER A 102 -7.63 14.55 2.92
CA SER A 102 -6.31 14.56 2.27
C SER A 102 -6.27 13.50 1.17
N GLU A 103 -5.54 13.77 0.08
CA GLU A 103 -5.40 12.81 -1.03
C GLU A 103 -4.95 11.43 -0.52
N ARG A 104 -4.05 11.40 0.45
CA ARG A 104 -3.58 10.18 1.09
C ARG A 104 -4.69 9.43 1.84
N ALA A 105 -5.46 10.13 2.68
CA ALA A 105 -6.57 9.51 3.43
C ALA A 105 -7.63 8.93 2.49
N VAL A 106 -7.96 9.65 1.42
CA VAL A 106 -8.91 9.17 0.40
C VAL A 106 -8.39 7.90 -0.27
N ILE A 107 -7.10 7.85 -0.62
CA ILE A 107 -6.50 6.66 -1.23
C ILE A 107 -6.45 5.49 -0.22
N ASP A 108 -6.05 5.74 1.03
CA ASP A 108 -5.98 4.71 2.07
C ASP A 108 -7.37 4.06 2.30
N LYS A 109 -8.42 4.88 2.37
CA LYS A 109 -9.82 4.42 2.46
C LYS A 109 -10.20 3.52 1.28
N GLU A 110 -9.86 3.92 0.06
CA GLU A 110 -10.15 3.13 -1.14
C GLU A 110 -9.32 1.83 -1.19
N LEU A 111 -8.08 1.83 -0.73
CA LEU A 111 -7.26 0.62 -0.63
C LEU A 111 -7.87 -0.39 0.36
N MET A 112 -8.37 0.08 1.52
CA MET A 112 -9.07 -0.79 2.48
C MET A 112 -10.35 -1.39 1.89
N LYS A 113 -11.14 -0.57 1.18
CA LYS A 113 -12.34 -1.03 0.47
C LYS A 113 -12.00 -2.06 -0.61
N ILE A 114 -10.94 -1.84 -1.39
CA ILE A 114 -10.49 -2.82 -2.39
C ILE A 114 -10.08 -4.14 -1.72
N ALA A 115 -9.34 -4.10 -0.60
CA ALA A 115 -8.94 -5.30 0.12
C ALA A 115 -10.16 -6.13 0.55
N TYR A 116 -11.17 -5.49 1.15
CA TYR A 116 -12.43 -6.14 1.49
C TYR A 116 -13.17 -6.71 0.27
N LEU A 117 -13.24 -5.96 -0.82
CA LEU A 117 -13.90 -6.42 -2.04
C LEU A 117 -13.17 -7.58 -2.72
N LEU A 118 -11.85 -7.68 -2.58
CA LEU A 118 -11.10 -8.84 -3.10
C LEU A 118 -11.47 -10.13 -2.37
N GLU A 119 -11.77 -10.05 -1.07
CA GLU A 119 -12.23 -11.21 -0.29
C GLU A 119 -13.68 -11.57 -0.59
N LYS A 120 -14.56 -10.57 -0.73
CA LYS A 120 -16.01 -10.80 -0.89
C LYS A 120 -16.48 -10.97 -2.33
N LYS A 121 -15.73 -10.43 -3.29
CA LYS A 121 -16.08 -10.37 -4.71
C LYS A 121 -14.87 -10.78 -5.59
N PRO A 122 -14.39 -12.03 -5.45
CA PRO A 122 -13.21 -12.50 -6.18
C PRO A 122 -13.38 -12.45 -7.70
N GLU A 123 -14.62 -12.47 -8.21
CA GLU A 123 -14.92 -12.31 -9.63
C GLU A 123 -14.51 -10.94 -10.20
N GLN A 124 -14.33 -9.93 -9.34
CA GLN A 124 -13.89 -8.59 -9.72
C GLN A 124 -12.39 -8.37 -9.54
N ALA A 125 -11.64 -9.40 -9.15
CA ALA A 125 -10.25 -9.29 -8.74
C ALA A 125 -9.34 -8.67 -9.82
N GLU A 126 -9.56 -8.95 -11.11
CA GLU A 126 -8.78 -8.35 -12.19
C GLU A 126 -8.90 -6.81 -12.17
N LYS A 127 -10.12 -6.30 -12.10
CA LYS A 127 -10.37 -4.85 -12.04
C LYS A 127 -9.81 -4.24 -10.76
N LEU A 128 -10.06 -4.88 -9.63
CA LEU A 128 -9.72 -4.38 -8.30
C LEU A 128 -8.19 -4.35 -8.06
N ILE A 129 -7.47 -5.41 -8.42
CA ILE A 129 -6.01 -5.45 -8.32
C ILE A 129 -5.38 -4.39 -9.24
N TYR A 130 -5.89 -4.23 -10.45
CA TYR A 130 -5.41 -3.18 -11.36
C TYR A 130 -5.62 -1.78 -10.76
N GLN A 131 -6.79 -1.52 -10.17
CA GLN A 131 -7.07 -0.25 -9.49
C GLN A 131 -6.16 -0.03 -8.28
N ARG A 132 -5.97 -1.07 -7.44
CA ARG A 132 -5.07 -1.05 -6.28
C ARG A 132 -3.65 -0.67 -6.68
N SER A 133 -3.09 -1.31 -7.71
CA SER A 133 -1.74 -0.99 -8.18
C SER A 133 -1.62 0.46 -8.65
N ARG A 134 -2.64 0.98 -9.35
CA ARG A 134 -2.67 2.38 -9.80
C ARG A 134 -2.78 3.37 -8.64
N LEU A 135 -3.48 3.02 -7.56
CA LEU A 135 -3.54 3.83 -6.34
C LEU A 135 -2.19 3.83 -5.60
N LEU A 136 -1.55 2.67 -5.48
CA LEU A 136 -0.23 2.54 -4.86
C LEU A 136 0.84 3.37 -5.60
N ASN A 137 0.74 3.47 -6.93
CA ASN A 137 1.57 4.37 -7.73
C ASN A 137 1.41 5.85 -7.33
N ARG A 138 0.16 6.30 -7.15
CA ARG A 138 -0.15 7.67 -6.71
C ARG A 138 0.37 7.98 -5.30
N MET A 139 0.45 6.96 -4.45
CA MET A 139 1.06 7.07 -3.11
C MET A 139 2.59 6.99 -3.12
N GLU A 140 3.20 6.74 -4.29
CA GLU A 140 4.64 6.50 -4.45
C GLU A 140 5.14 5.28 -3.63
N PHE A 141 4.26 4.32 -3.35
CA PHE A 141 4.61 3.08 -2.67
C PHE A 141 5.16 2.05 -3.65
N HIS A 142 6.32 2.34 -4.24
CA HIS A 142 6.89 1.57 -5.37
C HIS A 142 7.03 0.07 -5.11
N ALA A 143 7.42 -0.33 -3.89
CA ALA A 143 7.49 -1.74 -3.51
C ALA A 143 6.11 -2.42 -3.52
N ARG A 144 5.12 -1.83 -2.85
CA ARG A 144 3.75 -2.36 -2.82
C ARG A 144 3.09 -2.34 -4.20
N GLU A 145 3.35 -1.30 -4.98
CA GLU A 145 2.91 -1.22 -6.37
C GLU A 145 3.47 -2.39 -7.18
N ALA A 146 4.79 -2.64 -7.10
CA ALA A 146 5.43 -3.74 -7.80
C ALA A 146 4.83 -5.09 -7.41
N GLU A 147 4.67 -5.38 -6.11
CA GLU A 147 4.01 -6.61 -5.65
C GLU A 147 2.58 -6.73 -6.19
N SER A 148 1.82 -5.64 -6.18
CA SER A 148 0.45 -5.64 -6.70
C SER A 148 0.39 -5.90 -8.22
N TRP A 149 1.38 -5.43 -8.99
CA TRP A 149 1.48 -5.77 -10.41
C TRP A 149 1.98 -7.19 -10.66
N ARG A 150 2.87 -7.74 -9.82
CA ARG A 150 3.25 -9.16 -9.89
C ARG A 150 2.04 -10.05 -9.65
N GLU A 151 1.26 -9.78 -8.61
CA GLU A 151 0.01 -10.51 -8.34
C GLU A 151 -0.95 -10.41 -9.53
N PHE A 152 -1.09 -9.24 -10.14
CA PHE A 152 -1.94 -9.06 -11.33
C PHE A 152 -1.50 -9.97 -12.49
N LEU A 153 -0.20 -9.98 -12.79
CA LEU A 153 0.35 -10.74 -13.92
C LEU A 153 0.34 -12.25 -13.67
N GLU A 154 0.46 -12.67 -12.41
CA GLU A 154 0.35 -14.06 -11.99
C GLU A 154 -1.09 -14.56 -12.09
N LYS A 155 -2.06 -13.80 -11.55
CA LYS A 155 -3.48 -14.21 -11.53
C LYS A 155 -4.19 -14.04 -12.87
N PHE A 156 -3.77 -13.08 -13.68
CA PHE A 156 -4.42 -12.76 -14.96
C PHE A 156 -3.41 -12.77 -16.12
N PRO A 157 -2.74 -13.92 -16.39
CA PRO A 157 -1.70 -14.00 -17.40
C PRO A 157 -2.22 -13.74 -18.83
N ASP A 158 -3.53 -13.87 -19.07
CA ASP A 158 -4.19 -13.66 -20.36
C ASP A 158 -4.98 -12.34 -20.42
N SER A 159 -4.85 -11.47 -19.42
CA SER A 159 -5.51 -10.17 -19.41
C SER A 159 -5.12 -9.33 -20.63
N LYS A 160 -6.09 -8.65 -21.23
CA LYS A 160 -5.84 -7.62 -22.26
C LYS A 160 -4.96 -6.48 -21.76
N LYS A 161 -4.83 -6.31 -20.44
CA LYS A 161 -4.01 -5.28 -19.79
C LYS A 161 -2.60 -5.76 -19.44
N LYS A 162 -2.23 -7.02 -19.74
CA LYS A 162 -0.92 -7.62 -19.43
C LYS A 162 0.25 -6.75 -19.86
N SER A 163 0.24 -6.25 -21.10
CA SER A 163 1.33 -5.42 -21.62
C SER A 163 1.48 -4.11 -20.85
N SER A 164 0.36 -3.45 -20.51
CA SER A 164 0.37 -2.24 -19.67
C SER A 164 0.82 -2.54 -18.25
N ALA A 165 0.35 -3.64 -17.64
CA ALA A 165 0.78 -4.07 -16.31
C ALA A 165 2.28 -4.38 -16.25
N ARG A 166 2.87 -5.00 -17.29
CA ARG A 166 4.33 -5.18 -17.41
C ARG A 166 5.07 -3.86 -17.51
N ALA A 167 4.56 -2.91 -18.28
CA ALA A 167 5.16 -1.58 -18.37
C ALA A 167 5.13 -0.86 -17.01
N PHE A 168 4.00 -0.90 -16.30
CA PHE A 168 3.88 -0.33 -14.96
C PHE A 168 4.76 -1.04 -13.92
N LEU A 169 4.82 -2.38 -13.95
CA LEU A 169 5.70 -3.15 -13.06
C LEU A 169 7.16 -2.77 -13.27
N SER A 170 7.63 -2.73 -14.52
CA SER A 170 9.00 -2.32 -14.84
C SER A 170 9.33 -0.92 -14.31
N GLU A 171 8.39 0.03 -14.44
CA GLU A 171 8.58 1.38 -13.91
C GLU A 171 8.55 1.42 -12.37
N ALA A 172 7.66 0.68 -11.72
CA ALA A 172 7.60 0.56 -10.27
C ALA A 172 8.90 -0.06 -9.71
N LEU A 173 9.39 -1.14 -10.33
CA LEU A 173 10.66 -1.78 -9.97
C LEU A 173 11.83 -0.81 -10.13
N ARG A 174 11.90 -0.07 -11.23
CA ARG A 174 12.94 0.96 -11.43
C ARG A 174 12.91 2.01 -10.32
N LYS A 175 11.73 2.53 -9.97
CA LYS A 175 11.59 3.53 -8.90
C LYS A 175 11.94 2.94 -7.53
N TRP A 176 11.57 1.69 -7.25
CA TRP A 176 11.95 1.00 -6.03
C TRP A 176 13.47 0.78 -5.96
N ALA A 177 14.09 0.35 -7.05
CA ALA A 177 15.55 0.20 -7.13
C ALA A 177 16.29 1.51 -6.91
N TYR A 178 15.74 2.64 -7.35
CA TYR A 178 16.28 3.95 -7.03
C TYR A 178 16.31 4.22 -5.52
N LEU A 179 15.30 3.77 -4.77
CA LEU A 179 15.31 3.89 -3.30
C LEU A 179 16.40 3.02 -2.66
N PHE A 180 16.64 1.80 -3.17
CA PHE A 180 17.77 0.97 -2.72
C PHE A 180 19.11 1.64 -3.03
N TYR A 181 19.24 2.22 -4.22
CA TYR A 181 20.43 2.98 -4.61
C TYR A 181 20.69 4.17 -3.67
N GLN A 182 19.66 4.94 -3.32
CA GLN A 182 19.79 6.04 -2.34
C GLN A 182 20.26 5.55 -0.96
N GLN A 183 19.87 4.34 -0.57
CA GLN A 183 20.30 3.69 0.67
C GLN A 183 21.69 3.01 0.55
N LYS A 184 22.35 3.12 -0.61
CA LYS A 184 23.61 2.44 -0.95
C LYS A 184 23.53 0.90 -0.96
N GLU A 185 22.32 0.35 -1.03
CA GLU A 185 22.08 -1.09 -1.20
C GLU A 185 22.19 -1.46 -2.68
N LEU A 186 23.42 -1.47 -3.21
CA LEU A 186 23.66 -1.61 -4.64
C LEU A 186 23.26 -2.99 -5.18
N ASP A 187 23.40 -4.06 -4.39
CA ASP A 187 23.01 -5.41 -4.81
C ASP A 187 21.49 -5.53 -4.96
N SER A 188 20.72 -5.02 -3.99
CA SER A 188 19.26 -4.93 -4.06
C SER A 188 18.84 -4.11 -5.28
N ALA A 189 19.45 -2.94 -5.49
CA ALA A 189 19.15 -2.08 -6.62
C ALA A 189 19.42 -2.77 -7.98
N LEU A 190 20.57 -3.45 -8.11
CA LEU A 190 20.93 -4.19 -9.33
C LEU A 190 19.95 -5.35 -9.60
N ALA A 191 19.60 -6.12 -8.57
CA ALA A 191 18.64 -7.22 -8.71
C ALA A 191 17.27 -6.72 -9.16
N THR A 192 16.74 -5.66 -8.51
CA THR A 192 15.45 -5.07 -8.86
C THR A 192 15.46 -4.43 -10.25
N LEU A 193 16.56 -3.78 -10.66
CA LEU A 193 16.67 -3.21 -12.02
C LEU A 193 16.77 -4.29 -13.09
N LYS A 194 17.47 -5.39 -12.82
CA LYS A 194 17.52 -6.52 -13.74
C LYS A 194 16.12 -7.06 -13.99
N GLU A 195 15.34 -7.28 -12.93
CA GLU A 195 13.93 -7.67 -13.05
C GLU A 195 13.11 -6.64 -13.85
N ALA A 196 13.32 -5.33 -13.61
CA ALA A 196 12.64 -4.27 -14.35
C ALA A 196 12.89 -4.36 -15.86
N THR A 197 14.14 -4.63 -16.26
CA THR A 197 14.55 -4.75 -17.66
C THR A 197 14.06 -6.05 -18.33
N GLU A 198 13.96 -7.14 -17.56
CA GLU A 198 13.40 -8.42 -18.04
C GLU A 198 11.88 -8.32 -18.22
N THR A 199 11.21 -7.59 -17.32
CA THR A 199 9.75 -7.36 -17.35
C THR A 199 9.33 -6.52 -18.55
N ASN A 200 10.09 -5.46 -18.86
CA ASN A 200 9.88 -4.62 -20.03
C ASN A 200 11.23 -4.22 -20.64
N ARG A 201 11.60 -4.92 -21.73
CA ARG A 201 12.84 -4.65 -22.47
C ARG A 201 12.87 -3.28 -23.13
N MET A 202 11.71 -2.64 -23.30
CA MET A 202 11.56 -1.31 -23.89
C MET A 202 11.49 -0.18 -22.84
N ASN A 203 11.97 -0.41 -21.61
CA ASN A 203 12.09 0.62 -20.58
C ASN A 203 13.53 1.22 -20.58
N PRO A 204 13.77 2.35 -21.27
CA PRO A 204 15.11 2.93 -21.36
C PRO A 204 15.62 3.47 -20.02
N GLU A 205 14.74 3.95 -19.14
CA GLU A 205 15.14 4.40 -17.81
C GLU A 205 15.62 3.25 -16.92
N ALA A 206 14.97 2.09 -16.95
CA ALA A 206 15.42 0.90 -16.21
C ALA A 206 16.82 0.45 -16.67
N TRP A 207 17.03 0.36 -17.99
CA TRP A 207 18.35 0.05 -18.55
C TRP A 207 19.41 1.10 -18.17
N SER A 208 19.07 2.38 -18.21
CA SER A 208 19.99 3.47 -17.87
C SER A 208 20.41 3.42 -16.39
N TRP A 209 19.48 3.16 -15.48
CA TRP A 209 19.79 3.00 -14.06
C TRP A 209 20.63 1.74 -13.78
N LEU A 210 20.32 0.63 -14.46
CA LEU A 210 21.13 -0.60 -14.36
C LEU A 210 22.58 -0.32 -14.81
N ALA A 211 22.73 0.32 -15.96
CA ALA A 211 24.01 0.70 -16.54
C ALA A 211 24.80 1.64 -15.63
N ARG A 212 24.13 2.61 -15.02
CA ARG A 212 24.74 3.56 -14.09
C ARG A 212 25.34 2.85 -12.87
N ILE A 213 24.60 1.96 -12.23
CA ILE A 213 25.12 1.24 -11.05
C ILE A 213 26.25 0.29 -11.45
N GLN A 214 26.14 -0.38 -12.60
CA GLN A 214 27.24 -1.18 -13.15
C GLN A 214 28.50 -0.33 -13.40
N TYR A 215 28.34 0.86 -13.96
CA TYR A 215 29.45 1.79 -14.19
C TYR A 215 30.12 2.23 -12.88
N GLU A 216 29.31 2.66 -11.89
CA GLU A 216 29.77 3.09 -10.57
C GLU A 216 30.47 1.97 -9.79
N THR A 217 30.09 0.71 -10.02
CA THR A 217 30.70 -0.49 -9.41
C THR A 217 31.86 -1.08 -10.23
N GLY A 218 32.32 -0.38 -11.28
CA GLY A 218 33.48 -0.78 -12.09
C GLY A 218 33.20 -1.84 -13.16
N LYS A 219 31.95 -2.31 -13.29
CA LYS A 219 31.48 -3.28 -14.31
C LYS A 219 31.25 -2.58 -15.66
N LYS A 220 32.32 -2.03 -16.22
CA LYS A 220 32.28 -1.12 -17.39
C LYS A 220 31.74 -1.79 -18.65
N LYS A 221 32.02 -3.08 -18.86
CA LYS A 221 31.56 -3.81 -20.05
C LYS A 221 30.04 -3.96 -20.01
N GLU A 222 29.52 -4.44 -18.90
CA GLU A 222 28.09 -4.63 -18.64
C GLU A 222 27.35 -3.29 -18.67
N ALA A 223 27.94 -2.23 -18.12
CA ALA A 223 27.40 -0.89 -18.23
C ALA A 223 27.23 -0.43 -19.69
N GLY A 224 28.23 -0.71 -20.54
CA GLY A 224 28.16 -0.42 -21.97
C GLY A 224 27.03 -1.17 -22.66
N GLU A 225 26.87 -2.46 -22.36
CA GLU A 225 25.77 -3.29 -22.87
C GLU A 225 24.40 -2.75 -22.43
N SER A 226 24.24 -2.42 -21.15
CA SER A 226 23.00 -1.86 -20.60
C SER A 226 22.67 -0.47 -21.16
N TYR A 227 23.66 0.42 -21.31
CA TYR A 227 23.44 1.72 -21.97
C TYR A 227 23.09 1.57 -23.45
N MET A 228 23.64 0.58 -24.14
CA MET A 228 23.25 0.28 -25.52
C MET A 228 21.78 -0.16 -25.58
N LYS A 229 21.33 -1.02 -24.64
CA LYS A 229 19.90 -1.38 -24.53
C LYS A 229 18.99 -0.21 -24.22
N ALA A 230 19.43 0.72 -23.37
CA ALA A 230 18.69 1.96 -23.14
C ALA A 230 18.55 2.78 -24.43
N LEU A 231 19.61 2.90 -25.21
CA LEU A 231 19.62 3.64 -26.48
C LEU A 231 18.83 2.93 -27.59
N GLU A 232 18.83 1.60 -27.64
CA GLU A 232 17.97 0.81 -28.53
C GLU A 232 16.48 1.06 -28.22
N ALA A 233 16.13 1.13 -26.93
CA ALA A 233 14.76 1.42 -26.50
C ALA A 233 14.35 2.89 -26.72
N ARG A 234 15.32 3.82 -26.73
CA ARG A 234 15.12 5.24 -27.04
C ARG A 234 16.28 5.78 -27.90
N PRO A 235 16.21 5.64 -29.23
CA PRO A 235 17.22 6.21 -30.12
C PRO A 235 17.38 7.71 -29.91
N GLY A 236 18.62 8.21 -29.97
CA GLY A 236 18.96 9.61 -29.73
C GLY A 236 18.96 10.05 -28.26
N ASP A 237 18.86 9.12 -27.30
CA ASP A 237 18.99 9.46 -25.87
C ASP A 237 20.40 9.99 -25.55
N LYS A 238 20.47 11.29 -25.26
CA LYS A 238 21.73 12.01 -25.04
C LYS A 238 22.52 11.47 -23.85
N THR A 239 21.83 10.99 -22.81
CA THR A 239 22.45 10.48 -21.59
C THR A 239 23.13 9.14 -21.87
N ALA A 240 22.41 8.20 -22.49
CA ALA A 240 22.98 6.91 -22.88
C ALA A 240 24.17 7.10 -23.84
N MET A 241 24.03 7.98 -24.85
CA MET A 241 25.12 8.28 -25.79
C MET A 241 26.35 8.90 -25.10
N HIS A 242 26.15 9.76 -24.10
CA HIS A 242 27.25 10.35 -23.33
C HIS A 242 28.06 9.27 -22.62
N PHE A 243 27.39 8.37 -21.89
CA PHE A 243 28.07 7.29 -21.17
C PHE A 243 28.68 6.24 -22.08
N LEU A 244 28.03 5.89 -23.20
CA LEU A 244 28.61 4.99 -24.21
C LEU A 244 29.92 5.55 -24.78
N ARG A 245 29.98 6.85 -25.10
CA ARG A 245 31.23 7.51 -25.54
C ARG A 245 32.29 7.51 -24.45
N GLN A 246 31.93 7.78 -23.21
CA GLN A 246 32.85 7.72 -22.06
C GLN A 246 33.43 6.31 -21.87
N LEU A 247 32.60 5.29 -22.12
CA LEU A 247 32.98 3.88 -22.11
C LEU A 247 33.68 3.41 -23.39
N ARG A 248 33.84 4.29 -24.38
CA ARG A 248 34.42 4.00 -25.71
C ARG A 248 33.68 2.89 -26.46
N VAL A 249 32.36 2.77 -26.24
CA VAL A 249 31.49 1.88 -27.01
C VAL A 249 31.05 2.59 -28.28
N ASP A 250 31.23 1.95 -29.43
CA ASP A 250 30.76 2.50 -30.70
C ASP A 250 29.23 2.55 -30.73
N ILE A 251 28.69 3.65 -31.25
CA ILE A 251 27.26 3.90 -31.30
C ILE A 251 26.81 3.78 -32.77
N PRO A 252 25.96 2.79 -33.12
CA PRO A 252 25.44 2.65 -34.47
C PRO A 252 24.74 3.92 -34.95
N ASP A 253 24.96 4.32 -36.21
CA ASP A 253 24.44 5.58 -36.76
C ASP A 253 22.92 5.69 -36.65
N GLN A 254 22.19 4.59 -36.87
CA GLN A 254 20.72 4.58 -36.74
C GLN A 254 20.21 4.90 -35.32
N LEU A 255 21.05 4.73 -34.29
CA LEU A 255 20.67 4.99 -32.90
C LEU A 255 21.07 6.40 -32.43
N ARG A 256 21.84 7.15 -33.22
CA ARG A 256 22.35 8.49 -32.83
C ARG A 256 21.30 9.59 -32.88
N LYS A 257 20.18 9.36 -33.55
CA LYS A 257 19.09 10.33 -33.72
C LYS A 257 17.78 9.72 -33.20
N PRO A 258 16.83 10.56 -32.73
CA PRO A 258 15.49 10.10 -32.41
C PRO A 258 14.86 9.38 -33.61
N ALA A 259 14.16 8.28 -33.34
CA ALA A 259 13.36 7.62 -34.37
C ALA A 259 12.36 8.63 -34.96
N GLN A 260 12.29 8.70 -36.29
CA GLN A 260 11.28 9.51 -36.97
C GLN A 260 9.90 8.91 -36.66
N LYS A 261 8.97 9.75 -36.20
CA LYS A 261 7.58 9.36 -35.94
C LYS A 261 6.83 9.14 -37.24
#